data_AF-A0A964PZP8-F1
#
_entry.id   AF-A0A964PZP8-F1
#
_cell.length_a   1.000
_cell.length_b   1.000
_cell.length_c   1.000
_cell.angle_alpha   90.00
_cell.angle_beta   90.00
_cell.angle_gamma   90.00
#
_symmetry.space_group_name_H-M   'P 1'
#
loop_
_entity.id
_entity.type
_entity.pdbx_description
1 polymer ?
#
loop_
_entity_poly.entity_id
_entity_poly.type
_entity_poly.pdbx_seq_one_letter_code
_entity_poly.pdbx_strand_id
1 'polypeptide(L)'
;MLGRVPELRGAARKPLRGLQLAPHPSFFYIPWRETCTNSRTRAPRHARSEPVSEPVLGVVPVRLESRRLPRKPLYPILDRPLLEWVWLRLAPMRLFRRLVVATDSEEVRALCVGLGAPVVMTDPGHPSGTDRVAEVVERREYRDFPVVLNVQGDEPLVREDHLDRAVSLVRDEGWEVGTCATPLRDPEARRDPAIVKVARGRSGRALYFSRAGIPYMRDAEPSEADLGAAPFLRHLGIYAYRREALLRWVSLPPSPLEEIERLEQLRALEDGIQIGVAVVDEASPGVDTAVDVVRMEQLLSGAHEPLTLKNRI
;
A
#
# COMPACT_ATOMS: atom_id res chain seq x y z
N MET A 1 59.48 -2.18 34.55
CA MET A 1 59.74 -3.41 33.75
C MET A 1 59.04 -3.21 32.41
N LEU A 2 59.74 -3.08 31.29
CA LEU A 2 60.34 -4.16 30.49
C LEU A 2 59.27 -5.08 29.85
N GLY A 3 59.00 -5.05 28.53
CA GLY A 3 59.35 -4.04 27.51
C GLY A 3 59.36 -4.52 26.05
N ARG A 4 59.71 -3.58 25.15
CA ARG A 4 60.11 -3.71 23.72
C ARG A 4 59.04 -4.02 22.65
N VAL A 5 59.10 -3.19 21.61
CA VAL A 5 58.54 -3.38 20.25
C VAL A 5 59.48 -4.29 19.43
N PRO A 6 59.07 -4.78 18.24
CA PRO A 6 59.75 -4.24 17.05
C PRO A 6 58.81 -3.93 15.86
N GLU A 7 59.07 -2.81 15.17
CA GLU A 7 58.70 -2.64 13.76
C GLU A 7 59.58 -3.55 12.88
N LEU A 8 59.09 -3.95 11.70
CA LEU A 8 59.96 -4.16 10.54
C LEU A 8 59.33 -3.58 9.27
N ARG A 9 60.18 -2.99 8.42
CA ARG A 9 59.79 -2.22 7.23
C ARG A 9 59.91 -3.04 5.94
N GLY A 10 59.06 -2.70 4.98
CA GLY A 10 58.85 -3.45 3.74
C GLY A 10 60.00 -3.58 2.74
N ALA A 11 59.66 -4.28 1.65
CA ALA A 11 60.43 -4.42 0.42
C ALA A 11 59.57 -3.93 -0.77
N ALA A 12 60.21 -3.53 -1.88
CA ALA A 12 59.52 -2.80 -2.94
C ALA A 12 59.95 -3.20 -4.36
N ARG A 13 58.98 -3.13 -5.29
CA ARG A 13 59.11 -3.02 -6.77
C ARG A 13 59.92 -4.11 -7.52
N LYS A 14 59.28 -4.67 -8.56
CA LYS A 14 59.52 -4.24 -9.95
C LYS A 14 58.43 -4.74 -10.94
N PRO A 15 58.20 -4.03 -12.07
CA PRO A 15 57.18 -4.40 -13.06
C PRO A 15 57.74 -4.86 -14.43
N LEU A 16 56.89 -5.50 -15.22
CA LEU A 16 56.98 -5.67 -16.68
C LEU A 16 55.55 -5.40 -17.21
N ARG A 17 55.27 -4.49 -18.16
CA ARG A 17 55.62 -4.51 -19.61
C ARG A 17 55.32 -5.88 -20.25
N GLY A 18 54.32 -6.08 -21.10
CA GLY A 18 53.38 -5.16 -21.76
C GLY A 18 53.60 -5.15 -23.28
N LEU A 19 52.60 -5.61 -24.04
CA LEU A 19 52.54 -5.58 -25.51
C LEU A 19 51.08 -5.37 -25.95
N GLN A 20 50.86 -4.90 -27.18
CA GLN A 20 49.55 -4.39 -27.64
C GLN A 20 49.28 -4.78 -29.11
N LEU A 21 48.03 -5.22 -29.40
CA LEU A 21 47.38 -5.23 -30.73
C LEU A 21 48.03 -6.18 -31.78
N ALA A 22 47.42 -6.57 -32.92
CA ALA A 22 46.15 -6.16 -33.55
C ALA A 22 45.29 -7.41 -33.99
N PRO A 23 44.61 -7.51 -35.17
CA PRO A 23 43.14 -7.50 -35.19
C PRO A 23 42.44 -8.68 -35.93
N HIS A 24 41.11 -8.55 -36.06
CA HIS A 24 40.13 -9.26 -36.92
C HIS A 24 40.68 -9.98 -38.17
N PRO A 25 40.06 -11.11 -38.59
CA PRO A 25 38.79 -10.98 -39.33
C PRO A 25 37.64 -11.93 -38.93
N SER A 26 36.45 -11.56 -39.41
CA SER A 26 35.19 -12.30 -39.27
C SER A 26 35.14 -13.52 -40.18
N PHE A 27 34.41 -14.59 -39.82
CA PHE A 27 33.68 -15.41 -40.80
C PHE A 27 32.44 -16.11 -40.19
N PHE A 28 31.45 -16.37 -41.05
CA PHE A 28 30.18 -17.03 -40.71
C PHE A 28 30.33 -18.55 -40.60
N TYR A 29 29.45 -19.21 -39.83
CA TYR A 29 29.15 -20.63 -40.04
C TYR A 29 27.71 -21.03 -39.66
N ILE A 30 26.80 -21.07 -40.66
CA ILE A 30 25.54 -21.85 -40.62
C ILE A 30 25.20 -22.32 -42.05
N PRO A 31 25.19 -23.64 -42.31
CA PRO A 31 24.25 -24.27 -43.25
C PRO A 31 23.29 -25.20 -42.47
N TRP A 32 21.96 -25.14 -42.66
CA TRP A 32 21.20 -25.77 -43.77
C TRP A 32 21.44 -27.30 -43.87
N ARG A 33 20.42 -28.16 -43.97
CA ARG A 33 18.98 -28.03 -44.31
C ARG A 33 18.09 -28.25 -43.06
N GLU A 34 16.81 -28.63 -43.01
CA GLU A 34 15.64 -28.88 -43.92
C GLU A 34 14.47 -27.99 -43.40
N THR A 35 13.43 -27.51 -44.10
CA THR A 35 12.37 -28.06 -44.98
C THR A 35 11.40 -29.05 -44.31
N CYS A 36 10.06 -28.83 -44.29
CA CYS A 36 9.22 -27.69 -44.75
C CYS A 36 7.86 -27.73 -43.98
N THR A 37 6.83 -26.88 -44.11
CA THR A 37 6.42 -25.96 -45.20
C THR A 37 5.49 -24.82 -44.70
N ASN A 38 5.33 -23.78 -45.53
CA ASN A 38 4.09 -23.05 -45.86
C ASN A 38 3.95 -21.57 -45.43
N SER A 39 3.36 -20.76 -46.31
CA SER A 39 3.49 -19.30 -46.36
C SER A 39 2.26 -18.53 -45.86
N ARG A 40 2.47 -17.58 -44.92
CA ARG A 40 1.62 -16.38 -44.78
C ARG A 40 2.48 -15.15 -44.53
N THR A 41 2.03 -14.00 -45.03
CA THR A 41 2.77 -12.74 -45.06
C THR A 41 3.10 -12.22 -43.65
N ARG A 42 4.37 -11.91 -43.41
CA ARG A 42 4.87 -11.43 -42.12
C ARG A 42 4.77 -9.90 -42.05
N ALA A 43 3.67 -9.40 -41.50
CA ALA A 43 3.51 -7.99 -41.14
C ALA A 43 4.70 -7.50 -40.26
N PRO A 44 5.08 -6.21 -40.31
CA PRO A 44 6.20 -5.70 -39.54
C PRO A 44 6.00 -5.97 -38.05
N ARG A 45 6.97 -6.65 -37.44
CA ARG A 45 7.01 -6.84 -35.99
C ARG A 45 7.40 -5.52 -35.33
N HIS A 46 6.43 -4.66 -35.09
CA HIS A 46 6.53 -3.72 -33.99
C HIS A 46 6.86 -4.52 -32.74
N ALA A 47 8.02 -4.25 -32.14
CA ALA A 47 8.29 -4.71 -30.80
C ALA A 47 7.26 -4.05 -29.89
N ARG A 48 6.26 -4.82 -29.45
CA ARG A 48 5.45 -4.40 -28.31
C ARG A 48 6.39 -4.36 -27.13
N SER A 49 6.80 -3.15 -26.72
CA SER A 49 7.11 -2.92 -25.33
C SER A 49 5.93 -3.45 -24.52
N GLU A 50 6.18 -4.32 -23.56
CA GLU A 50 5.16 -4.62 -22.55
C GLU A 50 4.73 -3.28 -21.94
N PRO A 51 3.42 -3.02 -21.79
CA PRO A 51 2.97 -1.78 -21.19
C PRO A 51 3.53 -1.73 -19.78
N VAL A 52 4.43 -0.76 -19.52
CA VAL A 52 4.98 -0.55 -18.19
C VAL A 52 3.80 -0.17 -17.30
N SER A 53 3.39 -1.09 -16.43
CA SER A 53 2.27 -0.93 -15.51
C SER A 53 2.41 0.39 -14.76
N GLU A 54 1.36 1.19 -14.73
CA GLU A 54 1.41 2.56 -14.20
C GLU A 54 2.02 2.60 -12.79
N PRO A 55 2.99 3.50 -12.52
CA PRO A 55 3.74 3.46 -11.28
C PRO A 55 2.87 3.88 -10.10
N VAL A 56 2.79 3.01 -9.09
CA VAL A 56 2.05 3.26 -7.85
C VAL A 56 2.92 4.02 -6.85
N LEU A 57 2.38 5.12 -6.32
CA LEU A 57 2.88 5.76 -5.10
C LEU A 57 2.10 5.26 -3.89
N GLY A 58 2.76 4.55 -2.97
CA GLY A 58 2.22 4.31 -1.64
C GLY A 58 2.42 5.52 -0.74
N VAL A 59 1.37 5.98 -0.08
CA VAL A 59 1.43 7.02 0.96
C VAL A 59 0.82 6.47 2.24
N VAL A 60 1.56 6.59 3.34
CA VAL A 60 1.11 6.21 4.69
C VAL A 60 0.83 7.50 5.47
N PRO A 61 -0.42 7.99 5.54
CA PRO A 61 -0.76 9.15 6.34
C PRO A 61 -0.71 8.80 7.83
N VAL A 62 0.04 9.59 8.60
CA VAL A 62 0.27 9.40 10.03
C VAL A 62 0.04 10.72 10.76
N ARG A 63 -0.71 10.67 11.86
CA ARG A 63 -0.86 11.76 12.82
C ARG A 63 -0.54 11.26 14.22
N LEU A 64 0.14 12.07 15.01
CA LEU A 64 0.42 11.72 16.40
C LEU A 64 -0.84 11.79 17.28
N GLU A 65 -1.79 12.66 16.93
CA GLU A 65 -3.05 12.80 17.66
C GLU A 65 -4.02 11.64 17.38
N SER A 66 -4.44 10.96 18.45
CA SER A 66 -5.42 9.88 18.41
C SER A 66 -6.18 9.84 19.73
N ARG A 67 -7.53 9.82 19.65
CA ARG A 67 -8.42 9.92 20.82
C ARG A 67 -8.62 8.59 21.57
N ARG A 68 -8.56 7.46 20.86
CA ARG A 68 -8.82 6.11 21.42
C ARG A 68 -7.55 5.42 21.94
N LEU A 69 -6.40 5.76 21.35
CA LEU A 69 -5.09 5.28 21.77
C LEU A 69 -4.10 6.45 21.63
N PRO A 70 -3.75 7.17 22.72
CA PRO A 70 -2.89 8.35 22.65
C PRO A 70 -1.54 8.03 22.01
N ARG A 71 -1.06 8.93 21.14
CA ARG A 71 0.22 8.78 20.40
C ARG A 71 0.32 7.49 19.56
N LYS A 72 -0.82 6.94 19.11
CA LYS A 72 -0.98 5.63 18.41
C LYS A 72 0.19 5.18 17.53
N PRO A 73 0.72 5.97 16.57
CA PRO A 73 1.80 5.50 15.68
C PRO A 73 3.12 5.18 16.40
N LEU A 74 3.35 5.84 17.55
CA LEU A 74 4.51 5.66 18.42
C LEU A 74 4.22 4.74 19.63
N TYR A 75 3.02 4.15 19.69
CA TYR A 75 2.65 3.23 20.77
C TYR A 75 3.41 1.89 20.59
N PRO A 76 4.04 1.34 21.65
CA PRO A 76 4.80 0.10 21.54
C PRO A 76 3.90 -1.13 21.42
N ILE A 77 4.29 -2.04 20.53
CA ILE A 77 3.70 -3.36 20.30
C ILE A 77 4.89 -4.31 20.17
N LEU A 78 5.06 -5.25 21.10
CA LEU A 78 6.27 -6.10 21.20
C LEU A 78 7.57 -5.25 21.11
N ASP A 79 7.67 -4.25 21.99
CA ASP A 79 8.78 -3.28 22.13
C ASP A 79 9.10 -2.39 20.90
N ARG A 80 8.33 -2.47 19.80
CA ARG A 80 8.49 -1.61 18.61
C ARG A 80 7.28 -0.68 18.40
N PRO A 81 7.45 0.56 17.92
CA PRO A 81 6.34 1.42 17.51
C PRO A 81 5.41 0.75 16.50
N LEU A 82 4.09 0.98 16.62
CA LEU A 82 3.10 0.54 15.62
C LEU A 82 3.48 0.91 14.18
N LEU A 83 3.98 2.14 13.96
CA LEU A 83 4.42 2.58 12.62
C LEU A 83 5.64 1.81 12.10
N GLU A 84 6.51 1.31 12.99
CA GLU A 84 7.64 0.47 12.56
C GLU A 84 7.15 -0.86 12.00
N TRP A 85 6.15 -1.50 12.62
CA TRP A 85 5.53 -2.71 12.08
C TRP A 85 4.87 -2.47 10.71
N VAL A 86 4.12 -1.38 10.57
CA VAL A 86 3.51 -0.97 9.28
C VAL A 86 4.60 -0.72 8.22
N TRP A 87 5.69 -0.03 8.57
CA TRP A 87 6.81 0.22 7.65
C TRP A 87 7.52 -1.08 7.23
N LEU A 88 7.87 -1.94 8.19
CA LEU A 88 8.50 -3.25 7.93
C LEU A 88 7.60 -4.16 7.07
N ARG A 89 6.28 -4.02 7.19
CA ARG A 89 5.31 -4.77 6.38
C ARG A 89 5.25 -4.25 4.94
N LEU A 90 5.25 -2.94 4.73
CA LEU A 90 5.05 -2.30 3.42
C LEU A 90 6.33 -2.11 2.59
N ALA A 91 7.45 -1.80 3.22
CA ALA A 91 8.73 -1.53 2.54
C ALA A 91 9.25 -2.64 1.60
N PRO A 92 9.05 -3.96 1.87
CA PRO A 92 9.49 -5.02 0.95
C PRO A 92 8.47 -5.34 -0.17
N MET A 93 7.27 -4.75 -0.16
CA MET A 93 6.24 -5.01 -1.17
C MET A 93 6.66 -4.51 -2.55
N ARG A 94 6.40 -5.31 -3.58
CA ARG A 94 6.75 -5.02 -4.97
C ARG A 94 5.73 -4.13 -5.68
N LEU A 95 4.54 -3.98 -5.10
CA LEU A 95 3.48 -3.09 -5.59
C LEU A 95 3.92 -1.61 -5.70
N PHE A 96 4.80 -1.15 -4.81
CA PHE A 96 5.18 0.26 -4.70
C PHE A 96 6.37 0.62 -5.59
N ARG A 97 6.19 1.57 -6.52
CA ARG A 97 7.33 2.20 -7.23
C ARG A 97 8.03 3.24 -6.34
N ARG A 98 7.27 3.86 -5.42
CA ARG A 98 7.71 4.66 -4.28
C ARG A 98 6.75 4.42 -3.11
N LEU A 99 7.26 4.51 -1.89
CA LEU A 99 6.49 4.44 -0.65
C LEU A 99 7.01 5.56 0.27
N VAL A 100 6.10 6.31 0.92
CA VAL A 100 6.43 7.47 1.74
C VAL A 100 5.47 7.63 2.93
N VAL A 101 5.98 8.04 4.09
CA VAL A 101 5.18 8.42 5.25
C VAL A 101 4.84 9.91 5.17
N ALA A 102 3.57 10.27 5.37
CA ALA A 102 3.10 11.65 5.37
C ALA A 102 2.69 12.04 6.79
N THR A 103 3.35 13.02 7.40
CA THR A 103 3.11 13.38 8.81
C THR A 103 3.18 14.88 9.09
N ASP A 104 2.55 15.29 10.18
CA ASP A 104 2.65 16.61 10.80
C ASP A 104 3.68 16.64 11.95
N SER A 105 4.07 15.47 12.47
CA SER A 105 4.86 15.34 13.70
C SER A 105 6.36 15.09 13.43
N GLU A 106 7.21 15.97 13.96
CA GLU A 106 8.67 15.80 13.97
C GLU A 106 9.13 14.57 14.77
N GLU A 107 8.34 14.08 15.74
CA GLU A 107 8.64 12.82 16.45
C GLU A 107 8.44 11.60 15.54
N VAL A 108 7.35 11.59 14.76
CA VAL A 108 7.10 10.58 13.73
C VAL A 108 8.17 10.65 12.64
N ARG A 109 8.58 11.87 12.25
CA ARG A 109 9.67 12.08 11.30
C ARG A 109 11.00 11.53 11.82
N ALA A 110 11.33 11.74 13.09
CA ALA A 110 12.55 11.22 13.71
C ALA A 110 12.57 9.68 13.71
N LEU A 111 11.44 9.03 14.01
CA LEU A 111 11.28 7.58 13.84
C LEU A 111 11.51 7.15 12.37
N CYS A 112 10.86 7.82 11.41
CA CYS A 112 11.01 7.50 9.99
C CYS A 112 12.47 7.60 9.52
N VAL A 113 13.19 8.65 9.94
CA VAL A 113 14.63 8.81 9.65
C VAL A 113 15.45 7.66 10.25
N GLY A 114 15.16 7.23 11.48
CA GLY A 114 15.80 6.08 12.12
C GLY A 114 15.54 4.74 11.38
N LEU A 115 14.37 4.59 10.77
CA LEU A 115 13.99 3.42 9.96
C LEU A 115 14.48 3.49 8.49
N GLY A 116 15.08 4.60 8.07
CA GLY A 116 15.40 4.86 6.66
C GLY A 116 14.16 5.07 5.77
N ALA A 117 13.00 5.33 6.37
CA ALA A 117 11.73 5.56 5.68
C ALA A 117 11.68 6.97 5.08
N PRO A 118 11.40 7.13 3.77
CA PRO A 118 11.08 8.43 3.19
C PRO A 118 9.88 9.05 3.90
N VAL A 119 10.01 10.32 4.30
CA VAL A 119 8.98 11.04 5.05
C VAL A 119 8.79 12.46 4.50
N VAL A 120 7.54 12.88 4.36
CA VAL A 120 7.12 14.21 3.92
C VAL A 120 6.38 14.90 5.07
N MET A 121 6.85 16.09 5.42
CA MET A 121 6.13 16.96 6.35
C MET A 121 4.95 17.61 5.61
N THR A 122 3.78 17.56 6.24
CA THR A 122 2.47 17.92 5.69
C THR A 122 1.66 18.70 6.72
N ASP A 123 0.67 19.47 6.29
CA ASP A 123 -0.03 20.47 7.14
C ASP A 123 -0.74 19.81 8.36
N PRO A 124 -0.54 20.29 9.61
CA PRO A 124 -1.33 19.82 10.74
C PRO A 124 -2.84 20.12 10.61
N GLY A 125 -3.21 21.17 9.86
CA GLY A 125 -4.59 21.64 9.68
C GLY A 125 -5.47 20.82 8.74
N HIS A 126 -4.93 19.81 8.04
CA HIS A 126 -5.73 18.91 7.20
C HIS A 126 -6.87 18.27 8.00
N PRO A 127 -8.09 18.09 7.45
CA PRO A 127 -9.17 17.44 8.17
C PRO A 127 -9.06 15.90 8.20
N SER A 128 -8.61 15.24 7.11
CA SER A 128 -8.57 13.77 7.02
C SER A 128 -7.21 13.18 6.63
N GLY A 129 -7.14 11.85 6.52
CA GLY A 129 -5.98 11.14 5.96
C GLY A 129 -5.83 11.38 4.46
N THR A 130 -6.95 11.39 3.72
CA THR A 130 -6.97 11.59 2.26
C THR A 130 -6.50 12.99 1.85
N ASP A 131 -6.82 14.04 2.62
CA ASP A 131 -6.29 15.40 2.38
C ASP A 131 -4.76 15.46 2.56
N ARG A 132 -4.23 14.75 3.58
CA ARG A 132 -2.78 14.62 3.80
C ARG A 132 -2.08 13.87 2.66
N VAL A 133 -2.75 12.87 2.07
CA VAL A 133 -2.24 12.15 0.88
C VAL A 133 -2.27 13.04 -0.37
N ALA A 134 -3.31 13.89 -0.54
CA ALA A 134 -3.40 14.82 -1.65
C ALA A 134 -2.26 15.86 -1.66
N GLU A 135 -1.88 16.41 -0.49
CA GLU A 135 -0.76 17.35 -0.39
C GLU A 135 0.58 16.72 -0.83
N VAL A 136 0.80 15.43 -0.53
CA VAL A 136 2.00 14.69 -0.96
C VAL A 136 2.06 14.61 -2.49
N VAL A 137 0.98 14.22 -3.16
CA VAL A 137 0.99 14.02 -4.63
C VAL A 137 1.14 15.32 -5.42
N GLU A 138 0.91 16.48 -4.79
CA GLU A 138 1.23 17.78 -5.39
C GLU A 138 2.71 18.19 -5.29
N ARG A 139 3.50 17.58 -4.39
CA ARG A 139 4.95 17.84 -4.30
C ARG A 139 5.63 17.39 -5.59
N ARG A 140 6.61 18.17 -6.08
CA ARG A 140 7.18 18.02 -7.44
C ARG A 140 7.72 16.62 -7.75
N GLU A 141 8.21 15.89 -6.74
CA GLU A 141 8.78 14.55 -6.86
C GLU A 141 7.73 13.41 -7.00
N TYR A 142 6.44 13.70 -6.76
CA TYR A 142 5.34 12.74 -6.77
C TYR A 142 4.29 13.02 -7.86
N ARG A 143 4.46 14.07 -8.67
CA ARG A 143 3.47 14.49 -9.68
C ARG A 143 3.25 13.47 -10.81
N ASP A 144 4.28 12.69 -11.13
CA ASP A 144 4.32 11.75 -12.25
C ASP A 144 3.75 10.36 -11.89
N PHE A 145 3.06 10.23 -10.75
CA PHE A 145 2.39 9.01 -10.29
C PHE A 145 0.88 9.13 -10.56
N PRO A 146 0.34 8.49 -11.61
CA PRO A 146 -1.09 8.55 -11.95
C PRO A 146 -1.96 7.67 -11.04
N VAL A 147 -1.35 6.72 -10.33
CA VAL A 147 -2.00 5.83 -9.36
C VAL A 147 -1.37 6.03 -7.98
N VAL A 148 -2.23 6.32 -7.01
CA VAL A 148 -1.87 6.60 -5.62
C VAL A 148 -2.55 5.56 -4.75
N LEU A 149 -1.87 5.06 -3.71
CA LEU A 149 -2.40 4.08 -2.77
C LEU A 149 -2.20 4.58 -1.34
N ASN A 150 -3.29 4.94 -0.67
CA ASN A 150 -3.35 5.28 0.75
C ASN A 150 -3.42 3.97 1.56
N VAL A 151 -2.46 3.79 2.47
CA VAL A 151 -2.42 2.67 3.42
C VAL A 151 -2.35 3.23 4.83
N GLN A 152 -3.29 2.83 5.69
CA GLN A 152 -3.40 3.41 7.03
C GLN A 152 -2.18 3.08 7.90
N GLY A 153 -1.74 4.07 8.70
CA GLY A 153 -0.60 3.95 9.62
C GLY A 153 -0.83 3.03 10.83
N ASP A 154 -1.85 2.18 10.81
CA ASP A 154 -2.31 1.33 11.91
C ASP A 154 -2.74 -0.10 11.50
N GLU A 155 -2.50 -0.51 10.24
CA GLU A 155 -2.72 -1.89 9.74
C GLU A 155 -1.38 -2.66 9.59
N PRO A 156 -0.68 -3.09 10.66
CA PRO A 156 0.64 -3.73 10.57
C PRO A 156 0.61 -5.13 9.92
N LEU A 157 -0.58 -5.72 9.75
CA LEU A 157 -0.80 -7.01 9.09
C LEU A 157 -1.43 -6.88 7.69
N VAL A 158 -1.53 -5.66 7.14
CA VAL A 158 -2.06 -5.39 5.79
C VAL A 158 -1.40 -6.31 4.74
N ARG A 159 -2.18 -6.79 3.76
CA ARG A 159 -1.73 -7.79 2.79
C ARG A 159 -1.51 -7.19 1.41
N GLU A 160 -0.41 -7.58 0.75
CA GLU A 160 -0.04 -7.05 -0.58
C GLU A 160 -1.09 -7.39 -1.66
N ASP A 161 -1.77 -8.54 -1.55
CA ASP A 161 -2.85 -8.92 -2.46
C ASP A 161 -4.12 -8.06 -2.27
N HIS A 162 -4.46 -7.70 -1.04
CA HIS A 162 -5.56 -6.76 -0.76
C HIS A 162 -5.25 -5.36 -1.32
N LEU A 163 -3.99 -4.93 -1.24
CA LEU A 163 -3.52 -3.67 -1.82
C LEU A 163 -3.48 -3.70 -3.36
N ASP A 164 -2.99 -4.77 -3.98
CA ASP A 164 -2.99 -4.92 -5.44
C ASP A 164 -4.41 -5.04 -6.01
N ARG A 165 -5.36 -5.67 -5.30
CA ARG A 165 -6.78 -5.66 -5.70
C ARG A 165 -7.40 -4.26 -5.66
N ALA A 166 -7.04 -3.40 -4.71
CA ALA A 166 -7.45 -2.00 -4.72
C ALA A 166 -6.84 -1.24 -5.91
N VAL A 167 -5.52 -1.41 -6.15
CA VAL A 167 -4.80 -0.80 -7.27
C VAL A 167 -5.35 -1.27 -8.63
N SER A 168 -5.65 -2.56 -8.78
CA SER A 168 -6.16 -3.15 -10.02
C SER A 168 -7.46 -2.48 -10.50
N LEU A 169 -8.35 -2.12 -9.57
CA LEU A 169 -9.58 -1.40 -9.88
C LEU A 169 -9.27 -0.10 -10.64
N VAL A 170 -8.31 0.68 -10.12
CA VAL A 170 -7.93 1.99 -10.65
C VAL A 170 -7.11 1.86 -11.93
N ARG A 171 -6.09 0.99 -11.90
CA ARG A 171 -5.08 0.82 -12.95
C ARG A 171 -5.65 0.08 -14.17
N ASP A 172 -6.33 -1.04 -13.94
CA ASP A 172 -6.63 -2.04 -14.96
C ASP A 172 -8.12 -2.15 -15.29
N GLU A 173 -9.01 -1.87 -14.32
CA GLU A 173 -10.48 -1.94 -14.50
C GLU A 173 -11.13 -0.56 -14.76
N GLY A 174 -10.37 0.54 -14.63
CA GLY A 174 -10.79 1.89 -15.03
C GLY A 174 -11.61 2.69 -14.01
N TRP A 175 -11.65 2.29 -12.73
CA TRP A 175 -12.34 3.04 -11.68
C TRP A 175 -11.59 4.33 -11.29
N GLU A 176 -12.31 5.38 -10.88
CA GLU A 176 -11.70 6.62 -10.35
C GLU A 176 -11.03 6.38 -8.98
N VAL A 177 -11.67 5.54 -8.14
CA VAL A 177 -11.20 5.12 -6.82
C VAL A 177 -11.42 3.62 -6.66
N GLY A 178 -10.48 2.91 -6.04
CA GLY A 178 -10.57 1.49 -5.75
C GLY A 178 -10.41 1.21 -4.26
N THR A 179 -11.32 0.45 -3.67
CA THR A 179 -11.24 0.02 -2.26
C THR A 179 -11.57 -1.48 -2.12
N CYS A 180 -11.37 -2.03 -0.94
CA CYS A 180 -11.56 -3.45 -0.64
C CYS A 180 -12.61 -3.69 0.45
N ALA A 181 -13.24 -4.87 0.41
CA ALA A 181 -14.20 -5.32 1.40
C ALA A 181 -14.10 -6.83 1.65
N THR A 182 -14.27 -7.24 2.90
CA THR A 182 -14.35 -8.64 3.33
C THR A 182 -15.81 -8.99 3.69
N PRO A 183 -16.26 -10.25 3.57
CA PRO A 183 -17.48 -10.71 4.25
C PRO A 183 -17.41 -10.41 5.76
N LEU A 184 -18.57 -10.12 6.36
CA LEU A 184 -18.68 -9.74 7.78
C LEU A 184 -18.36 -10.87 8.76
N ARG A 185 -18.80 -12.11 8.45
CA ARG A 185 -18.68 -13.35 9.23
C ARG A 185 -19.26 -13.37 10.65
N ASP A 186 -19.41 -12.22 11.32
CA ASP A 186 -19.89 -12.10 12.70
C ASP A 186 -21.17 -11.21 12.80
N PRO A 187 -22.25 -11.68 13.45
CA PRO A 187 -23.44 -10.89 13.74
C PRO A 187 -23.20 -9.62 14.58
N GLU A 188 -22.21 -9.60 15.48
CA GLU A 188 -21.90 -8.39 16.25
C GLU A 188 -21.12 -7.37 15.42
N ALA A 189 -20.14 -7.79 14.62
CA ALA A 189 -19.45 -6.92 13.66
C ALA A 189 -20.40 -6.24 12.65
N ARG A 190 -21.55 -6.86 12.34
CA ARG A 190 -22.62 -6.22 11.58
C ARG A 190 -23.26 -5.06 12.35
N ARG A 191 -23.50 -5.23 13.65
CA ARG A 191 -24.13 -4.23 14.54
C ARG A 191 -23.18 -3.12 14.98
N ASP A 192 -21.89 -3.41 15.13
CA ASP A 192 -20.87 -2.46 15.60
C ASP A 192 -20.74 -1.23 14.69
N PRO A 193 -21.00 0.00 15.18
CA PRO A 193 -20.85 1.22 14.39
C PRO A 193 -19.38 1.64 14.16
N ALA A 194 -18.40 1.05 14.86
CA ALA A 194 -16.99 1.23 14.53
C ALA A 194 -16.64 0.53 13.20
N ILE A 195 -17.25 -0.63 12.93
CA ILE A 195 -17.07 -1.39 11.70
C ILE A 195 -17.96 -0.81 10.60
N VAL A 196 -17.34 -0.31 9.53
CA VAL A 196 -18.04 0.25 8.37
C VAL A 196 -18.49 -0.87 7.45
N LYS A 197 -19.77 -0.83 7.05
CA LYS A 197 -20.37 -1.74 6.08
C LYS A 197 -20.48 -1.06 4.70
N VAL A 198 -20.47 -1.85 3.63
CA VAL A 198 -20.60 -1.34 2.24
C VAL A 198 -21.63 -2.12 1.44
N ALA A 199 -22.61 -1.41 0.87
CA ALA A 199 -23.50 -1.95 -0.15
C ALA A 199 -22.78 -1.93 -1.50
N ARG A 200 -22.63 -3.08 -2.15
CA ARG A 200 -21.89 -3.26 -3.41
C ARG A 200 -22.83 -3.68 -4.54
N GLY A 201 -22.78 -2.96 -5.67
CA GLY A 201 -23.55 -3.28 -6.88
C GLY A 201 -22.98 -4.48 -7.64
N ARG A 202 -23.79 -5.08 -8.52
CA ARG A 202 -23.37 -6.24 -9.35
C ARG A 202 -22.17 -5.96 -10.26
N SER A 203 -21.95 -4.70 -10.64
CA SER A 203 -20.79 -4.23 -11.41
C SER A 203 -19.52 -4.05 -10.56
N GLY A 204 -19.60 -4.17 -9.24
CA GLY A 204 -18.50 -3.89 -8.31
C GLY A 204 -18.48 -2.46 -7.74
N ARG A 205 -19.28 -1.53 -8.27
CA ARG A 205 -19.41 -0.16 -7.74
C ARG A 205 -19.91 -0.15 -6.29
N ALA A 206 -19.39 0.73 -5.45
CA ALA A 206 -20.01 1.08 -4.18
C ALA A 206 -21.36 1.78 -4.40
N LEU A 207 -22.40 1.35 -3.69
CA LEU A 207 -23.73 1.98 -3.69
C LEU A 207 -23.92 2.88 -2.48
N TYR A 208 -23.42 2.46 -1.32
CA TYR A 208 -23.43 3.24 -0.07
C TYR A 208 -22.45 2.66 0.95
N PHE A 209 -21.90 3.50 1.84
CA PHE A 209 -21.12 3.09 3.01
C PHE A 209 -21.84 3.54 4.28
N SER A 210 -21.89 2.70 5.32
CA SER A 210 -22.62 3.03 6.53
C SER A 210 -22.04 2.38 7.79
N ARG A 211 -22.26 3.03 8.93
CA ARG A 211 -22.09 2.43 10.27
C ARG A 211 -23.30 1.56 10.66
N ALA A 212 -24.45 1.75 10.01
CA ALA A 212 -25.62 0.89 10.20
C ALA A 212 -25.46 -0.49 9.54
N GLY A 213 -26.23 -1.47 10.02
CA GLY A 213 -26.21 -2.86 9.52
C GLY A 213 -26.83 -3.02 8.12
N ILE A 214 -26.07 -2.67 7.08
CA ILE A 214 -26.48 -2.79 5.67
C ILE A 214 -25.96 -4.08 5.00
N PRO A 215 -26.67 -4.63 3.99
CA PRO A 215 -28.08 -4.35 3.68
C PRO A 215 -29.00 -4.75 4.84
N TYR A 216 -30.18 -4.15 4.92
CA TYR A 216 -31.22 -4.62 5.83
C TYR A 216 -31.91 -5.85 5.24
N MET A 217 -32.23 -6.84 6.08
CA MET A 217 -32.92 -8.07 5.70
C MET A 217 -34.33 -8.02 6.29
N ARG A 218 -35.35 -7.97 5.42
CA ARG A 218 -36.72 -7.62 5.82
C ARG A 218 -37.41 -8.71 6.64
N ASP A 219 -37.17 -9.96 6.27
CA ASP A 219 -38.00 -11.10 6.72
C ASP A 219 -37.34 -11.93 7.84
N ALA A 220 -36.06 -11.68 8.15
CA ALA A 220 -35.28 -12.31 9.22
C ALA A 220 -34.02 -11.47 9.53
N GLU A 221 -33.40 -11.68 10.68
CA GLU A 221 -31.98 -11.31 10.87
C GLU A 221 -31.09 -12.33 10.13
N PRO A 222 -29.95 -11.89 9.54
CA PRO A 222 -29.05 -12.78 8.82
C PRO A 222 -28.32 -13.75 9.76
N SER A 223 -28.18 -15.00 9.32
CA SER A 223 -27.39 -16.03 10.01
C SER A 223 -25.89 -15.84 9.78
N GLU A 224 -25.06 -16.54 10.55
CA GLU A 224 -23.60 -16.62 10.32
C GLU A 224 -23.26 -17.07 8.88
N ALA A 225 -24.08 -17.96 8.29
CA ALA A 225 -23.91 -18.42 6.92
C ALA A 225 -24.20 -17.31 5.89
N ASP A 226 -25.18 -16.44 6.14
CA ASP A 226 -25.46 -15.28 5.29
C ASP A 226 -24.32 -14.25 5.38
N LEU A 227 -23.84 -13.97 6.59
CA LEU A 227 -22.74 -13.03 6.86
C LEU A 227 -21.38 -13.51 6.33
N GLY A 228 -21.25 -14.80 6.03
CA GLY A 228 -20.06 -15.40 5.42
C GLY A 228 -19.79 -14.97 3.97
N ALA A 229 -20.73 -14.29 3.29
CA ALA A 229 -20.62 -13.92 1.88
C ALA A 229 -21.16 -12.50 1.56
N ALA A 230 -20.93 -12.05 0.33
CA ALA A 230 -21.67 -10.91 -0.23
C ALA A 230 -23.18 -11.24 -0.28
N PRO A 231 -24.09 -10.31 0.06
CA PRO A 231 -23.89 -8.86 0.12
C PRO A 231 -23.43 -8.28 1.47
N PHE A 232 -23.17 -9.11 2.49
CA PHE A 232 -22.86 -8.66 3.85
C PHE A 232 -21.37 -8.35 4.01
N LEU A 233 -20.97 -7.14 3.60
CA LEU A 233 -19.57 -6.74 3.45
C LEU A 233 -19.13 -5.67 4.47
N ARG A 234 -18.02 -5.96 5.18
CA ARG A 234 -17.20 -4.98 5.92
C ARG A 234 -16.25 -4.28 4.94
N HIS A 235 -16.26 -2.96 4.96
CA HIS A 235 -15.29 -2.12 4.26
C HIS A 235 -13.91 -2.15 4.95
N LEU A 236 -12.83 -2.06 4.17
CA LEU A 236 -11.44 -1.97 4.63
C LEU A 236 -10.87 -0.59 4.29
N GLY A 237 -10.04 -0.01 5.17
CA GLY A 237 -9.54 1.38 5.04
C GLY A 237 -8.52 1.63 3.92
N ILE A 238 -8.44 0.72 2.94
CA ILE A 238 -7.51 0.73 1.82
C ILE A 238 -8.15 1.53 0.67
N TYR A 239 -7.42 2.51 0.12
CA TYR A 239 -7.87 3.27 -1.05
C TYR A 239 -6.75 3.45 -2.07
N ALA A 240 -6.97 2.94 -3.27
CA ALA A 240 -6.29 3.38 -4.47
C ALA A 240 -7.09 4.50 -5.15
N TYR A 241 -6.41 5.44 -5.81
CA TYR A 241 -7.04 6.55 -6.53
C TYR A 241 -6.35 6.78 -7.87
N ARG A 242 -7.11 7.18 -8.89
CA ARG A 242 -6.56 8.03 -9.95
C ARG A 242 -6.14 9.36 -9.33
N ARG A 243 -4.97 9.87 -9.71
CA ARG A 243 -4.41 11.11 -9.15
C ARG A 243 -5.39 12.29 -9.28
N GLU A 244 -6.10 12.38 -10.39
CA GLU A 244 -7.08 13.42 -10.69
C GLU A 244 -8.33 13.28 -9.82
N ALA A 245 -8.79 12.05 -9.55
CA ALA A 245 -9.93 11.77 -8.69
C ALA A 245 -9.65 12.07 -7.22
N LEU A 246 -8.42 11.81 -6.75
CA LEU A 246 -7.95 12.22 -5.42
C LEU A 246 -7.96 13.75 -5.26
N LEU A 247 -7.38 14.48 -6.22
CA LEU A 247 -7.38 15.94 -6.20
C LEU A 247 -8.81 16.53 -6.27
N ARG A 248 -9.68 15.92 -7.10
CA ARG A 248 -11.10 16.27 -7.16
C ARG A 248 -11.76 16.09 -5.79
N TRP A 249 -11.66 14.91 -5.18
CA TRP A 249 -12.28 14.58 -3.89
C TRP A 249 -11.92 15.59 -2.80
N VAL A 250 -10.63 15.88 -2.59
CA VAL A 250 -10.22 16.82 -1.52
C VAL A 250 -10.61 18.27 -1.78
N SER A 251 -10.86 18.65 -3.05
CA SER A 251 -11.40 19.97 -3.39
C SER A 251 -12.90 20.15 -3.08
N LEU A 252 -13.61 19.06 -2.78
CA LEU A 252 -15.03 19.09 -2.43
C LEU A 252 -15.22 19.57 -0.98
N PRO A 253 -16.24 20.43 -0.71
CA PRO A 253 -16.65 20.74 0.65
C PRO A 253 -17.22 19.50 1.35
N PRO A 254 -17.20 19.43 2.69
CA PRO A 254 -17.82 18.35 3.46
C PRO A 254 -19.28 18.10 3.04
N SER A 255 -19.63 16.83 2.91
CA SER A 255 -20.96 16.41 2.42
C SER A 255 -21.93 16.03 3.56
N PRO A 256 -23.26 16.17 3.38
CA PRO A 256 -24.22 15.86 4.43
C PRO A 256 -24.12 14.42 4.96
N LEU A 257 -23.85 13.42 4.09
CA LEU A 257 -23.72 12.04 4.53
C LEU A 257 -22.35 11.78 5.22
N GLU A 258 -21.28 12.43 4.79
CA GLU A 258 -19.98 12.43 5.49
C GLU A 258 -20.10 13.03 6.91
N GLU A 259 -20.86 14.11 7.10
CA GLU A 259 -21.06 14.73 8.42
C GLU A 259 -21.93 13.89 9.37
N ILE A 260 -22.90 13.15 8.83
CA ILE A 260 -23.79 12.28 9.61
C ILE A 260 -23.09 10.97 9.97
N GLU A 261 -22.56 10.23 8.98
CA GLU A 261 -21.93 8.92 9.18
C GLU A 261 -20.49 9.03 9.69
N ARG A 262 -19.83 10.20 9.55
CA ARG A 262 -18.38 10.39 9.78
C ARG A 262 -17.57 9.41 8.93
N LEU A 263 -17.78 9.51 7.61
CA LEU A 263 -17.17 8.68 6.55
C LEU A 263 -16.81 9.55 5.33
N GLU A 264 -15.52 9.85 5.16
CA GLU A 264 -15.00 10.75 4.12
C GLU A 264 -15.29 10.33 2.67
N GLN A 265 -15.47 9.02 2.44
CA GLN A 265 -15.76 8.47 1.11
C GLN A 265 -17.20 8.70 0.64
N LEU A 266 -18.09 9.17 1.52
CA LEU A 266 -19.44 9.58 1.10
C LEU A 266 -19.44 10.89 0.32
N ARG A 267 -18.50 11.81 0.59
CA ARG A 267 -18.29 13.04 -0.18
C ARG A 267 -17.93 12.78 -1.64
N ALA A 268 -17.04 11.82 -1.87
CA ALA A 268 -16.73 11.35 -3.22
C ALA A 268 -17.94 10.68 -3.89
N LEU A 269 -18.71 9.87 -3.14
CA LEU A 269 -19.86 9.16 -3.66
C LEU A 269 -21.03 10.09 -4.02
N GLU A 270 -21.27 11.16 -3.24
CA GLU A 270 -22.28 12.19 -3.51
C GLU A 270 -21.92 13.05 -4.74
N ASP A 271 -20.64 13.39 -4.93
CA ASP A 271 -20.12 14.03 -6.17
C ASP A 271 -20.03 13.02 -7.36
N GLY A 272 -20.49 11.79 -7.16
CA GLY A 272 -20.64 10.78 -8.20
C GLY A 272 -19.34 10.08 -8.63
N ILE A 273 -18.23 10.32 -7.95
CA ILE A 273 -16.92 9.68 -8.19
C ILE A 273 -17.09 8.15 -8.16
N GLN A 274 -16.53 7.47 -9.16
CA GLN A 274 -16.72 6.04 -9.37
C GLN A 274 -15.79 5.21 -8.47
N ILE A 275 -16.27 4.96 -7.25
CA ILE A 275 -15.64 4.03 -6.30
C ILE A 275 -15.98 2.58 -6.68
N GLY A 276 -14.97 1.84 -7.16
CA GLY A 276 -14.99 0.39 -7.29
C GLY A 276 -14.65 -0.30 -5.97
N VAL A 277 -15.25 -1.46 -5.71
CA VAL A 277 -15.00 -2.29 -4.53
C VAL A 277 -14.56 -3.68 -4.97
N ALA A 278 -13.37 -4.12 -4.58
CA ALA A 278 -12.96 -5.52 -4.66
C ALA A 278 -13.48 -6.27 -3.42
N VAL A 279 -14.03 -7.47 -3.62
CA VAL A 279 -14.23 -8.39 -2.49
C VAL A 279 -12.96 -9.21 -2.35
N VAL A 280 -12.41 -9.25 -1.14
CA VAL A 280 -11.18 -9.96 -0.77
C VAL A 280 -11.48 -10.95 0.36
N ASP A 281 -10.49 -11.81 0.65
CA ASP A 281 -10.54 -12.71 1.80
C ASP A 281 -10.40 -11.96 3.13
N GLU A 282 -10.37 -12.72 4.23
CA GLU A 282 -10.40 -12.19 5.59
C GLU A 282 -9.22 -11.25 5.89
N ALA A 283 -9.53 -10.04 6.34
CA ALA A 283 -8.57 -9.00 6.69
C ALA A 283 -8.44 -8.86 8.21
N SER A 284 -7.19 -8.96 8.70
CA SER A 284 -6.83 -8.71 10.09
C SER A 284 -7.36 -7.35 10.59
N PRO A 285 -7.68 -7.21 11.89
CA PRO A 285 -7.98 -5.91 12.46
C PRO A 285 -6.75 -5.01 12.45
N GLY A 286 -6.95 -3.71 12.21
CA GLY A 286 -5.97 -2.68 12.55
C GLY A 286 -5.95 -2.42 14.06
N VAL A 287 -5.01 -1.57 14.51
CA VAL A 287 -4.90 -1.19 15.92
C VAL A 287 -5.64 0.14 16.14
N ASP A 288 -6.58 0.19 17.10
CA ASP A 288 -7.33 1.41 17.41
C ASP A 288 -7.53 1.66 18.90
N THR A 289 -7.54 0.59 19.70
CA THR A 289 -7.66 0.62 21.16
C THR A 289 -6.56 -0.21 21.83
N ALA A 290 -6.43 -0.10 23.16
CA ALA A 290 -5.54 -0.96 23.93
C ALA A 290 -5.91 -2.47 23.85
N VAL A 291 -7.16 -2.81 23.57
CA VAL A 291 -7.59 -4.22 23.35
C VAL A 291 -7.03 -4.74 22.03
N ASP A 292 -6.96 -3.88 21.01
CA ASP A 292 -6.43 -4.25 19.69
C ASP A 292 -4.90 -4.36 19.70
N VAL A 293 -4.22 -3.61 20.58
CA VAL A 293 -2.79 -3.84 20.86
C VAL A 293 -2.57 -5.27 21.36
N VAL A 294 -3.26 -5.71 22.41
CA VAL A 294 -3.07 -7.08 22.98
C VAL A 294 -3.38 -8.17 21.94
N ARG A 295 -4.43 -7.98 21.12
CA ARG A 295 -4.73 -8.86 19.98
C ARG A 295 -3.60 -8.87 18.94
N MET A 296 -3.04 -7.70 18.63
CA MET A 296 -1.96 -7.55 17.66
C MET A 296 -0.65 -8.18 18.14
N GLU A 297 -0.33 -8.05 19.43
CA GLU A 297 0.83 -8.71 20.05
C GLU A 297 0.70 -10.24 19.98
N GLN A 298 -0.50 -10.79 20.19
CA GLN A 298 -0.78 -12.23 20.01
C GLN A 298 -0.61 -12.68 18.56
N LEU A 299 -1.11 -11.90 17.59
CA LEU A 299 -0.97 -12.21 16.16
C LEU A 299 0.49 -12.11 15.67
N LEU A 300 1.22 -11.07 16.07
CA LEU A 300 2.62 -10.87 15.69
C LEU A 300 3.56 -11.89 16.35
N SER A 301 3.35 -12.23 17.63
CA SER A 301 4.16 -13.24 18.32
C SER A 301 3.92 -14.65 17.77
N GLY A 302 2.69 -14.97 17.35
CA GLY A 302 2.39 -16.20 16.61
C GLY A 302 2.98 -16.27 15.19
N ALA A 303 3.34 -15.13 14.60
CA ALA A 303 3.88 -15.02 13.24
C ALA A 303 5.42 -14.98 13.18
N HIS A 304 6.13 -15.26 14.29
CA HIS A 304 7.58 -15.13 14.38
C HIS A 304 8.38 -16.21 13.64
N GLU A 305 8.53 -16.07 12.32
CA GLU A 305 9.88 -16.10 11.75
C GLU A 305 10.51 -14.69 11.86
N PRO A 306 11.83 -14.57 12.12
CA PRO A 306 12.44 -13.27 12.37
C PRO A 306 12.61 -12.47 11.08
N LEU A 307 11.70 -11.51 10.84
CA LEU A 307 11.79 -10.42 9.85
C LEU A 307 12.97 -9.48 10.15
N THR A 308 14.18 -10.02 10.07
CA THR A 308 15.44 -9.28 10.15
C THR A 308 15.68 -8.60 8.81
N LEU A 309 15.75 -7.27 8.82
CA LEU A 309 16.30 -6.50 7.70
C LEU A 309 17.74 -6.96 7.45
N LYS A 310 17.93 -7.83 6.45
CA LYS A 310 19.24 -8.31 6.04
C LYS A 310 20.00 -7.20 5.35
N ASN A 311 20.75 -6.43 6.15
CA ASN A 311 21.74 -5.45 5.68
C ASN A 311 22.56 -6.05 4.52
N ARG A 312 22.34 -5.53 3.31
CA ARG A 312 23.26 -5.73 2.20
C ARG A 312 24.22 -4.55 2.17
N ILE A 313 25.48 -4.87 2.45
CA ILE A 313 26.66 -4.06 2.15
C ILE A 313 26.86 -4.06 0.63
#